data_AF-L1I657-F1
#
_entry.id   AF-L1I657-F1
#
_cell.length_a   1.000
_cell.length_b   1.000
_cell.length_c   1.000
_cell.angle_alpha   90.00
_cell.angle_beta   90.00
_cell.angle_gamma   90.00
#
_symmetry.space_group_name_H-M   'P 1'
#
loop_
_entity.id
_entity.type
_entity.pdbx_description
1 polymer ?
#
loop_
_entity_poly.entity_id
_entity_poly.type
_entity_poly.pdbx_seq_one_letter_code
_entity_poly.pdbx_strand_id
1 'polypeptide(L)'
;MSLKFSQSVSCGSAIPAPDAAPPQFLSHGAQAFIYTGRCNKGKASGRRVAIKVQERRPKTSYQVTTEYYVLSKLKGSSPRLFLQEPLAYGCHEDRCYILVTGMLGPNMLSLLPASKRMPARQVLLLAYQGLGLLEELHAAMYVHRDIKPENLVLGGEGLENQLHLIDFGTAEALVDLAGRRRLQAQAAEGTPAYMATTVHKKEPLSKRDDVEALLWTLLRLYLGELPWERLGGKQQGEEMPGRGAMSIDKASWR
;
A
#
# COMPACT_ATOMS: atom_id res chain seq x y z
N MET A 1 -4.37 23.88 -15.61
CA MET A 1 -4.51 24.12 -14.17
C MET A 1 -3.11 24.18 -13.59
N SER A 2 -2.55 25.37 -13.37
CA SER A 2 -1.17 25.55 -12.91
C SER A 2 -1.14 25.38 -11.39
N LEU A 3 -0.57 24.28 -10.89
CA LEU A 3 -0.45 24.01 -9.47
C LEU A 3 0.58 24.97 -8.85
N LYS A 4 0.13 26.10 -8.31
CA LYS A 4 0.95 26.93 -7.41
C LYS A 4 0.92 26.29 -6.02
N PHE A 5 2.07 25.85 -5.52
CA PHE A 5 2.21 25.33 -4.16
C PHE A 5 2.27 26.54 -3.20
N SER A 6 1.41 26.57 -2.17
CA SER A 6 1.51 27.59 -1.12
C SER A 6 2.73 27.29 -0.24
N GLN A 7 3.29 28.34 0.37
CA GLN A 7 4.65 28.43 0.94
C GLN A 7 5.00 27.51 2.14
N SER A 8 4.29 26.40 2.37
CA SER A 8 4.62 25.41 3.41
C SER A 8 5.17 24.09 2.86
N VAL A 9 5.82 24.11 1.69
CA VAL A 9 6.55 22.96 1.15
C VAL A 9 7.88 22.83 1.89
N SER A 10 7.93 21.95 2.90
CA SER A 10 9.21 21.53 3.46
C SER A 10 9.90 20.58 2.49
N CYS A 11 10.90 21.12 1.80
CA CYS A 11 12.04 20.46 1.14
C CYS A 11 11.97 20.22 -0.38
N GLY A 12 13.08 20.54 -1.05
CA GLY A 12 13.62 19.69 -2.12
C GLY A 12 13.23 19.92 -3.58
N SER A 13 13.01 21.15 -4.05
CA SER A 13 13.11 21.55 -5.48
C SER A 13 12.22 20.87 -6.55
N ALA A 14 11.31 19.95 -6.22
CA ALA A 14 10.44 19.26 -7.19
C ALA A 14 8.99 19.77 -7.13
N ILE A 15 8.79 21.01 -7.56
CA ILE A 15 7.47 21.59 -7.84
C ILE A 15 7.25 21.54 -9.37
N PRO A 16 6.17 20.91 -9.90
CA PRO A 16 5.83 21.00 -11.31
C PRO A 16 5.67 22.46 -11.74
N ALA A 17 6.42 22.86 -12.77
CA ALA A 17 6.47 24.24 -13.27
C ALA A 17 5.18 24.61 -14.03
N PRO A 18 4.78 25.90 -14.04
CA PRO A 18 3.58 26.36 -14.74
C PRO A 18 3.59 26.12 -16.27
N ASP A 19 4.78 25.96 -16.87
CA ASP A 19 4.97 25.77 -18.32
C ASP A 19 5.19 24.29 -18.72
N ALA A 20 4.95 23.36 -17.80
CA ALA A 20 4.95 21.93 -18.10
C ALA A 20 3.67 21.54 -18.86
N ALA A 21 3.75 20.54 -19.74
CA ALA A 21 2.55 19.84 -20.20
C ALA A 21 1.72 19.43 -18.97
N PRO A 22 0.39 19.64 -18.98
CA PRO A 22 -0.45 19.41 -17.82
C PRO A 22 -0.35 17.94 -17.38
N PRO A 23 -0.37 17.66 -16.06
CA PRO A 23 -0.39 16.29 -15.57
C PRO A 23 -1.53 15.49 -16.22
N GLN A 24 -1.21 14.28 -16.68
CA GLN A 24 -2.19 13.40 -17.31
C GLN A 24 -2.80 12.50 -16.25
N PHE A 25 -4.12 12.39 -16.22
CA PHE A 25 -4.81 11.48 -15.31
C PHE A 25 -4.40 10.03 -15.61
N LEU A 26 -3.99 9.30 -14.57
CA LEU A 26 -3.60 7.89 -14.68
C LEU A 26 -4.71 6.99 -14.16
N SER A 27 -5.17 7.25 -12.94
CA SER A 27 -6.15 6.41 -12.25
C SER A 27 -6.77 7.11 -11.06
N HIS A 28 -7.89 6.58 -10.59
CA HIS A 28 -8.48 6.93 -9.31
C HIS A 28 -8.36 5.73 -8.38
N GLY A 29 -7.72 5.91 -7.23
CA GLY A 29 -7.75 4.96 -6.13
C GLY A 29 -8.89 5.31 -5.17
N ALA A 30 -9.20 4.42 -4.21
CA ALA A 30 -10.29 4.61 -3.26
C ALA A 30 -10.23 5.93 -2.45
N GLN A 31 -9.04 6.53 -2.33
CA GLN A 31 -8.80 7.71 -1.50
C GLN A 31 -7.96 8.80 -2.21
N ALA A 32 -7.65 8.64 -3.49
CA ALA A 32 -6.71 9.51 -4.20
C ALA A 32 -6.92 9.55 -5.71
N PHE A 33 -6.61 10.67 -6.33
CA PHE A 33 -6.41 10.77 -7.78
C PHE A 33 -4.92 10.69 -8.09
N ILE A 34 -4.55 9.82 -9.03
CA ILE A 34 -3.17 9.66 -9.48
C ILE A 34 -3.03 10.28 -10.86
N TYR A 35 -2.06 11.17 -11.00
CA TYR A 35 -1.65 11.78 -12.26
C TYR A 35 -0.21 11.38 -12.58
N THR A 36 0.14 11.39 -13.86
CA THR A 36 1.52 11.34 -14.31
C THR A 36 2.00 12.71 -14.73
N GLY A 37 3.29 12.96 -14.58
CA GLY A 37 3.93 14.18 -15.06
C GLY A 37 5.40 13.96 -15.35
N ARG A 38 6.09 15.05 -15.68
CA ARG A 38 7.55 15.10 -15.72
C ARG A 38 8.05 16.21 -14.81
N CYS A 39 9.15 15.94 -14.10
CA CYS A 39 9.85 16.96 -13.35
C CYS A 39 10.60 17.88 -14.32
N ASN A 40 10.48 19.20 -14.15
CA ASN A 40 11.12 20.18 -15.04
C ASN A 40 12.27 20.96 -14.39
N LYS A 41 12.53 20.72 -13.09
CA LYS A 41 13.56 21.42 -12.30
C LYS A 41 14.20 20.47 -11.30
N GLY A 42 15.42 20.80 -10.87
CA GLY A 42 16.18 20.06 -9.87
C GLY A 42 16.83 18.77 -10.39
N LYS A 43 17.36 17.95 -9.48
CA LYS A 43 18.09 16.69 -9.79
C LYS A 43 17.21 15.65 -10.50
N ALA A 44 15.89 15.80 -10.45
CA ALA A 44 14.93 14.91 -11.10
C ALA A 44 14.44 15.42 -12.47
N SER A 45 15.04 16.49 -13.02
CA SER A 45 14.60 17.07 -14.30
C SER A 45 14.55 16.02 -15.42
N GLY A 46 13.50 16.06 -16.23
CA GLY A 46 13.20 15.12 -17.31
C GLY A 46 12.56 13.79 -16.87
N ARG A 47 12.66 13.42 -15.59
CA ARG A 47 12.15 12.14 -15.07
C ARG A 47 10.62 12.13 -15.02
N ARG A 48 10.03 10.98 -15.32
CA ARG A 48 8.60 10.72 -15.14
C ARG A 48 8.28 10.59 -13.66
N VAL A 49 7.16 11.17 -13.24
CA VAL A 49 6.69 11.16 -11.85
C VAL A 49 5.24 10.76 -11.75
N ALA A 50 4.87 10.17 -10.62
CA ALA A 50 3.50 9.99 -10.18
C ALA A 50 3.14 11.10 -9.18
N ILE A 51 1.93 11.64 -9.30
CA ILE A 51 1.40 12.71 -8.46
C ILE A 51 0.10 12.20 -7.84
N LYS A 52 0.16 11.87 -6.56
CA LYS A 52 -0.99 11.45 -5.76
C LYS A 52 -1.63 12.69 -5.13
N VAL A 53 -2.89 12.95 -5.46
CA VAL A 53 -3.68 14.07 -4.95
C VAL A 53 -4.82 13.53 -4.11
N GLN A 54 -4.91 14.00 -2.86
CA GLN A 54 -5.93 13.58 -1.92
C GLN A 54 -6.60 14.79 -1.29
N GLU A 55 -7.94 14.77 -1.20
CA GLU A 55 -8.69 15.83 -0.53
C GLU A 55 -8.26 15.94 0.94
N ARG A 56 -8.16 17.17 1.43
CA ARG A 56 -7.80 17.45 2.81
C ARG A 56 -8.93 17.01 3.73
N ARG A 57 -8.71 15.90 4.42
CA ARG A 57 -9.54 15.38 5.51
C ARG A 57 -8.65 15.07 6.71
N PRO A 58 -9.20 14.99 7.94
CA PRO A 58 -8.40 14.71 9.14
C PRO A 58 -7.51 13.47 8.99
N LYS A 59 -8.04 12.39 8.39
CA LYS A 59 -7.31 11.14 8.14
C LYS A 59 -6.21 11.29 7.07
N THR A 60 -6.48 12.04 6.00
CA THR A 60 -5.55 12.19 4.87
C THR A 60 -4.22 12.83 5.28
N SER A 61 -4.26 13.77 6.23
CA SER A 61 -3.05 14.42 6.75
C SER A 61 -2.07 13.39 7.32
N TYR A 62 -2.57 12.47 8.14
CA TYR A 62 -1.77 11.39 8.71
C TYR A 62 -1.23 10.45 7.63
N GLN A 63 -2.07 10.06 6.66
CA GLN A 63 -1.66 9.11 5.61
C GLN A 63 -0.53 9.68 4.74
N VAL A 64 -0.66 10.90 4.23
CA VAL A 64 0.36 11.51 3.34
C VAL A 64 1.67 11.77 4.09
N THR A 65 1.59 12.26 5.34
CA THR A 65 2.79 12.51 6.15
C THR A 65 3.48 11.21 6.54
N THR A 66 2.73 10.18 6.91
CA THR A 66 3.25 8.84 7.20
C THR A 66 3.92 8.24 5.97
N GLU A 67 3.25 8.29 4.82
CA GLU A 67 3.77 7.74 3.56
C GLU A 67 5.10 8.41 3.18
N TYR A 68 5.16 9.75 3.17
CA TYR A 68 6.39 10.47 2.88
C TYR A 68 7.50 10.17 3.90
N TYR A 69 7.16 10.14 5.19
CA TYR A 69 8.13 9.91 6.27
C TYR A 69 8.75 8.52 6.20
N VAL A 70 7.92 7.47 6.06
CA VAL A 70 8.38 6.08 6.00
C VAL A 70 9.24 5.87 4.76
N LEU A 71 8.79 6.32 3.58
CA LEU A 71 9.57 6.23 2.35
C LEU A 71 10.92 6.95 2.48
N SER A 72 10.94 8.14 3.09
CA SER A 72 12.17 8.92 3.27
C SER A 72 13.13 8.27 4.25
N LYS A 73 12.62 7.69 5.35
CA LYS A 73 13.42 6.99 6.35
C LYS A 73 14.05 5.71 5.80
N LEU A 74 13.32 4.98 4.97
CA LEU A 74 13.76 3.70 4.41
C LEU A 74 14.62 3.87 3.15
N LYS A 75 14.59 5.04 2.50
CA LYS A 75 15.37 5.32 1.30
C LYS A 75 16.86 5.08 1.55
N GLY A 76 17.44 4.15 0.79
CA GLY A 76 18.87 3.80 0.89
C GLY A 76 19.24 2.99 2.14
N SER A 77 18.26 2.51 2.92
CA SER A 77 18.52 1.66 4.09
C SER A 77 19.04 0.27 3.71
N SER A 78 18.64 -0.24 2.54
CA SER A 78 19.11 -1.51 2.00
C SER A 78 19.08 -1.51 0.47
N PRO A 79 20.08 -2.13 -0.20
CA PRO A 79 20.05 -2.33 -1.65
C PRO A 79 18.98 -3.34 -2.11
N ARG A 80 18.39 -4.11 -1.19
CA ARG A 80 17.32 -5.09 -1.48
C ARG A 80 15.92 -4.51 -1.31
N LEU A 81 15.82 -3.32 -0.72
CA LEU A 81 14.55 -2.66 -0.45
C LEU A 81 14.18 -1.73 -1.61
N PHE A 82 13.37 -2.25 -2.53
CA PHE A 82 12.85 -1.48 -3.66
C PHE A 82 11.57 -0.75 -3.25
N LEU A 83 11.71 0.55 -3.01
CA LEU A 83 10.59 1.44 -2.67
C LEU A 83 10.38 2.50 -3.73
N GLN A 84 9.15 3.00 -3.79
CA GLN A 84 8.87 4.17 -4.59
C GLN A 84 9.66 5.39 -4.07
N GLU A 85 10.41 6.06 -4.93
CA GLU A 85 11.21 7.21 -4.52
C GLU A 85 10.31 8.40 -4.14
N PRO A 86 10.36 8.91 -2.88
CA PRO A 86 9.68 10.16 -2.52
C PRO A 86 10.47 11.36 -3.06
N LEU A 87 9.79 12.26 -3.77
CA LEU A 87 10.41 13.45 -4.38
C LEU A 87 9.97 14.74 -3.71
N ALA A 88 8.67 14.90 -3.45
CA ALA A 88 8.13 16.06 -2.77
C ALA A 88 6.77 15.73 -2.13
N TYR A 89 6.39 16.47 -1.10
CA TYR A 89 5.01 16.49 -0.60
C TYR A 89 4.61 17.92 -0.25
N GLY A 90 3.31 18.18 -0.20
CA GLY A 90 2.81 19.50 0.17
C GLY A 90 1.30 19.59 0.17
N CYS A 91 0.80 20.81 0.25
CA CYS A 91 -0.62 21.13 0.17
C CYS A 91 -0.85 22.14 -0.96
N HIS A 92 -1.98 22.01 -1.65
CA HIS A 92 -2.41 22.97 -2.66
C HIS A 92 -3.72 23.63 -2.23
N GLU A 93 -3.70 24.96 -2.21
CA GLU A 93 -4.82 25.83 -1.82
C GLU A 93 -5.51 25.46 -0.50
N ASP A 94 -4.78 24.82 0.41
CA ASP A 94 -5.31 24.31 1.68
C ASP A 94 -6.46 23.30 1.55
N ARG A 95 -6.69 22.79 0.32
CA ARG A 95 -7.81 21.90 -0.07
C ARG A 95 -7.39 20.46 -0.29
N CYS A 96 -6.17 20.23 -0.75
CA CYS A 96 -5.68 18.88 -1.01
C CYS A 96 -4.21 18.71 -0.61
N TYR A 97 -3.87 17.49 -0.23
CA TYR A 97 -2.49 17.05 -0.08
C TYR A 97 -2.00 16.47 -1.40
N ILE A 98 -0.72 16.73 -1.69
CA ILE A 98 -0.03 16.26 -2.87
C ILE A 98 1.23 15.52 -2.43
N LEU A 99 1.41 14.32 -2.96
CA LEU A 99 2.65 13.55 -2.85
C LEU A 99 3.17 13.29 -4.27
N VAL A 100 4.43 13.63 -4.51
CA VAL A 100 5.14 13.43 -5.78
C VAL A 100 6.21 12.37 -5.59
N THR A 101 6.17 11.36 -6.43
CA THR A 101 7.05 10.19 -6.36
C THR A 101 7.60 9.80 -7.72
N GLY A 102 8.64 8.98 -7.74
CA GLY A 102 9.12 8.34 -8.96
C GLY A 102 8.03 7.50 -9.62
N MET A 103 7.92 7.60 -10.95
CA MET A 103 7.00 6.75 -11.71
C MET A 103 7.47 5.29 -11.69
N LEU A 104 6.55 4.38 -11.38
CA LEU A 104 6.76 2.93 -11.41
C LEU A 104 5.99 2.30 -12.58
N GLY A 105 6.17 0.99 -12.73
CA GLY A 105 5.46 0.17 -13.71
C GLY A 105 4.03 -0.19 -13.27
N PRO A 106 3.42 -1.21 -13.91
CA PRO A 106 2.09 -1.68 -13.57
C PRO A 106 2.07 -2.43 -12.22
N ASN A 107 0.91 -2.39 -11.55
CA ASN A 107 0.66 -3.19 -10.35
C ASN A 107 0.23 -4.63 -10.66
N MET A 108 0.36 -5.54 -9.70
CA MET A 108 0.07 -6.95 -9.91
C MET A 108 -1.39 -7.22 -10.30
N LEU A 109 -2.33 -6.40 -9.83
CA LEU A 109 -3.74 -6.53 -10.22
C LEU A 109 -3.93 -6.26 -11.72
N SER A 110 -3.30 -5.20 -12.24
CA SER A 110 -3.40 -4.79 -13.64
C SER A 110 -2.71 -5.74 -14.62
N LEU A 111 -1.77 -6.55 -14.13
CA LEU A 111 -1.06 -7.55 -14.91
C LEU A 111 -1.81 -8.89 -15.00
N LEU A 112 -2.92 -9.05 -14.27
CA LEU A 112 -3.69 -10.28 -14.33
C LEU A 112 -4.29 -10.49 -15.73
N PRO A 113 -4.17 -11.69 -16.30
CA PRO A 113 -4.82 -12.03 -17.56
C PRO A 113 -6.35 -12.09 -17.38
N ALA A 114 -7.08 -12.30 -18.48
CA ALA A 114 -8.54 -12.44 -18.45
C ALA A 114 -9.04 -13.58 -17.52
N SER A 115 -8.23 -14.63 -17.32
CA SER A 115 -8.53 -15.71 -16.36
C SER A 115 -8.45 -15.26 -14.89
N LYS A 116 -7.95 -14.03 -14.64
CA LYS A 116 -7.64 -13.44 -13.33
C LYS A 116 -6.61 -14.23 -12.52
N ARG A 117 -5.93 -15.20 -13.12
CA ARG A 117 -4.98 -16.11 -12.46
C ARG A 117 -3.57 -15.94 -12.97
N MET A 118 -2.62 -15.97 -12.06
CA MET A 118 -1.20 -15.92 -12.33
C MET A 118 -0.58 -17.33 -12.20
N PRO A 119 0.33 -17.74 -13.10
CA PRO A 119 1.01 -19.03 -12.99
C PRO A 119 1.82 -19.16 -11.70
N ALA A 120 1.87 -20.37 -11.12
CA ALA A 120 2.56 -20.65 -9.85
C ALA A 120 4.01 -20.13 -9.84
N ARG A 121 4.75 -20.28 -10.94
CA ARG A 121 6.13 -19.78 -11.06
C ARG A 121 6.23 -18.27 -10.81
N GLN A 122 5.31 -17.48 -11.35
CA GLN A 122 5.32 -16.02 -11.15
C GLN A 122 4.91 -15.67 -9.71
N VAL A 123 3.91 -16.35 -9.16
CA VAL A 123 3.48 -16.17 -7.76
C VAL A 123 4.63 -16.48 -6.79
N LEU A 124 5.40 -17.55 -7.02
CA LEU A 124 6.57 -17.89 -6.20
C LEU A 124 7.68 -16.84 -6.29
N LEU A 125 7.91 -16.25 -7.48
CA LEU A 125 8.86 -15.16 -7.64
C LEU A 125 8.42 -13.91 -6.89
N LEU A 126 7.12 -13.58 -6.92
CA LEU A 126 6.55 -12.49 -6.13
C LEU A 126 6.65 -12.76 -4.63
N ALA A 127 6.44 -14.01 -4.20
CA ALA A 127 6.61 -14.40 -2.80
C ALA A 127 8.04 -14.15 -2.31
N TYR A 128 9.03 -14.57 -3.09
CA TYR A 128 10.44 -14.35 -2.78
C TYR A 128 10.78 -12.87 -2.64
N GLN A 129 10.40 -12.04 -3.62
CA GLN A 129 10.67 -10.60 -3.57
C GLN A 129 9.86 -9.89 -2.47
N GLY A 130 8.58 -10.24 -2.32
CA GLY A 130 7.69 -9.68 -1.31
C GLY A 130 8.16 -9.94 0.11
N LEU A 131 8.65 -11.15 0.41
CA LEU A 131 9.26 -11.46 1.69
C LEU A 131 10.52 -10.62 1.95
N GLY A 132 11.35 -10.39 0.95
CA GLY A 132 12.51 -9.50 1.06
C GLY A 132 12.12 -8.05 1.37
N LEU A 133 11.07 -7.52 0.72
CA LEU A 133 10.55 -6.17 1.02
C LEU A 133 10.02 -6.08 2.46
N LEU A 134 9.30 -7.09 2.92
CA LEU A 134 8.78 -7.14 4.29
C LEU A 134 9.90 -7.27 5.32
N GLU A 135 10.91 -8.09 5.06
CA GLU A 135 12.08 -8.25 5.94
C GLU A 135 12.73 -6.89 6.24
N GLU A 136 12.98 -6.11 5.20
CA GLU A 136 13.61 -4.79 5.30
C GLU A 136 12.70 -3.75 5.98
N LEU A 137 11.41 -3.73 5.65
CA LEU A 137 10.43 -2.87 6.32
C LEU A 137 10.34 -3.20 7.83
N HIS A 138 10.31 -4.50 8.15
CA HIS A 138 10.18 -5.01 9.50
C HIS A 138 11.46 -4.82 10.32
N ALA A 139 12.63 -4.80 9.68
CA ALA A 139 13.91 -4.45 10.30
C ALA A 139 13.90 -3.00 10.81
N ALA A 140 13.25 -2.09 10.10
CA ALA A 140 13.05 -0.71 10.53
C ALA A 140 11.91 -0.52 11.55
N MET A 141 11.32 -1.62 12.05
CA MET A 141 10.23 -1.64 13.03
C MET A 141 8.92 -1.01 12.54
N TYR A 142 8.60 -1.16 11.26
CA TYR A 142 7.29 -0.81 10.69
C TYR A 142 6.54 -2.06 10.22
N VAL A 143 5.21 -1.93 10.12
CA VAL A 143 4.33 -2.80 9.34
C VAL A 143 3.58 -1.98 8.29
N HIS A 144 3.29 -2.58 7.14
CA HIS A 144 2.63 -1.91 6.02
C HIS A 144 1.12 -1.81 6.20
N ARG A 145 0.47 -2.87 6.69
CA ARG A 145 -0.98 -2.98 6.97
C ARG A 145 -1.93 -3.02 5.76
N ASP A 146 -1.49 -2.66 4.55
CA ASP A 146 -2.30 -2.78 3.33
C ASP A 146 -1.58 -3.53 2.18
N ILE A 147 -1.07 -4.73 2.46
CA ILE A 147 -0.47 -5.60 1.42
C ILE A 147 -1.60 -6.22 0.57
N LYS A 148 -1.59 -5.92 -0.72
CA LYS A 148 -2.58 -6.38 -1.71
C LYS A 148 -2.02 -6.25 -3.14
N PRO A 149 -2.63 -6.90 -4.15
CA PRO A 149 -2.15 -6.86 -5.53
C PRO A 149 -1.91 -5.44 -6.10
N GLU A 150 -2.71 -4.47 -5.71
CA GLU A 150 -2.63 -3.08 -6.18
C GLU A 150 -1.40 -2.34 -5.64
N ASN A 151 -0.92 -2.73 -4.46
CA ASN A 151 0.22 -2.10 -3.79
C ASN A 151 1.55 -2.82 -4.07
N LEU A 152 1.51 -3.91 -4.83
CA LEU A 152 2.69 -4.61 -5.35
C LEU A 152 2.89 -4.21 -6.81
N VAL A 153 3.99 -3.52 -7.10
CA VAL A 153 4.20 -2.82 -8.38
C VAL A 153 5.56 -3.17 -8.97
N LEU A 154 5.65 -3.32 -10.30
CA LEU A 154 6.95 -3.47 -10.95
C LEU A 154 7.70 -2.14 -10.98
N GLY A 155 9.03 -2.20 -10.99
CA GLY A 155 9.86 -1.03 -11.19
C GLY A 155 9.62 -0.34 -12.54
N GLY A 156 10.10 0.90 -12.63
CA GLY A 156 10.17 1.63 -13.89
C GLY A 156 11.34 1.15 -14.78
N GLU A 157 11.77 2.02 -15.69
CA GLU A 157 12.84 1.74 -16.65
C GLU A 157 14.10 1.16 -15.99
N GLY A 158 14.51 -0.03 -16.43
CA GLY A 158 15.67 -0.78 -15.94
C GLY A 158 15.43 -1.60 -14.66
N LEU A 159 14.25 -1.52 -14.05
CA LEU A 159 13.85 -2.26 -12.85
C LEU A 159 12.53 -3.02 -13.04
N GLU A 160 12.14 -3.32 -14.28
CA GLU A 160 10.84 -3.89 -14.63
C GLU A 160 10.61 -5.29 -14.02
N ASN A 161 11.67 -6.00 -13.63
CA ASN A 161 11.59 -7.30 -12.96
C ASN A 161 11.65 -7.21 -11.43
N GLN A 162 11.82 -6.01 -10.87
CA GLN A 162 11.93 -5.78 -9.43
C GLN A 162 10.58 -5.35 -8.85
N LEU A 163 10.14 -6.07 -7.84
CA LEU A 163 8.93 -5.78 -7.09
C LEU A 163 9.18 -4.60 -6.16
N HIS A 164 8.26 -3.65 -6.17
CA HIS A 164 8.22 -2.50 -5.30
C HIS A 164 6.94 -2.56 -4.46
N LEU A 165 7.05 -2.12 -3.21
CA LEU A 165 5.90 -1.88 -2.34
C LEU A 165 5.56 -0.39 -2.35
N ILE A 166 4.27 -0.05 -2.47
CA ILE A 166 3.76 1.33 -2.48
C ILE A 166 2.62 1.51 -1.47
N ASP A 167 2.21 2.76 -1.27
CA ASP A 167 1.07 3.17 -0.42
C ASP A 167 1.28 2.91 1.08
N PHE A 168 2.31 3.54 1.64
CA PHE A 168 2.64 3.51 3.07
C PHE A 168 1.70 4.37 3.92
N GLY A 169 0.58 4.86 3.37
CA GLY A 169 -0.34 5.73 4.10
C GLY A 169 -1.01 5.05 5.30
N THR A 170 -1.01 3.71 5.35
CA THR A 170 -1.51 2.94 6.50
C THR A 170 -0.39 2.37 7.36
N ALA A 171 0.88 2.59 7.01
CA ALA A 171 2.01 2.00 7.73
C ALA A 171 2.06 2.47 9.18
N GLU A 172 2.52 1.60 10.08
CA GLU A 172 2.53 1.88 11.52
C GLU A 172 3.83 1.41 12.16
N ALA A 173 4.37 2.21 13.09
CA ALA A 173 5.54 1.83 13.87
C ALA A 173 5.15 0.79 14.93
N LEU A 174 5.94 -0.27 15.02
CA LEU A 174 5.78 -1.37 15.99
C LEU A 174 6.26 -1.01 17.40
N VAL A 175 6.96 0.12 17.54
CA VAL A 175 7.49 0.64 18.80
C VAL A 175 7.00 2.06 19.06
N ASP A 176 6.97 2.45 20.32
CA ASP A 176 6.73 3.83 20.74
C ASP A 176 8.00 4.70 20.59
N LEU A 177 7.92 5.98 20.97
CA LEU A 177 9.05 6.92 20.91
C LEU A 177 10.20 6.53 21.85
N ALA A 178 9.95 5.70 22.85
CA ALA A 178 10.96 5.16 23.77
C ALA A 178 11.51 3.80 23.29
N GLY A 179 11.14 3.34 22.09
CA GLY A 179 11.58 2.07 21.53
C GLY A 179 10.88 0.84 22.12
N ARG A 180 9.84 1.03 22.95
CA ARG A 180 9.11 -0.07 23.58
C ARG A 180 8.05 -0.60 22.63
N ARG A 181 7.86 -1.92 22.67
CA ARG A 181 6.83 -2.61 21.87
C ARG A 181 5.45 -2.02 22.16
N ARG A 182 4.72 -1.66 21.10
CA ARG A 182 3.30 -1.30 21.23
C ARG A 182 2.48 -2.56 21.46
N LEU A 183 1.74 -2.59 22.57
CA LEU A 183 0.92 -3.73 23.00
C LEU A 183 -0.58 -3.47 22.93
N GLN A 184 -0.99 -2.25 22.59
CA GLN A 184 -2.40 -1.93 22.36
C GLN A 184 -2.76 -2.25 20.92
N ALA A 185 -3.99 -2.69 20.69
CA ALA A 185 -4.52 -2.87 19.34
C ALA A 185 -4.72 -1.52 18.65
N GLN A 186 -4.41 -1.48 17.37
CA GLN A 186 -4.64 -0.32 16.51
C GLN A 186 -5.99 -0.47 15.80
N ALA A 187 -6.52 0.65 15.30
CA ALA A 187 -7.69 0.60 14.44
C ALA A 187 -7.43 -0.31 13.22
N ALA A 188 -8.43 -1.09 12.82
CA ALA A 188 -8.35 -1.87 11.60
C ALA A 188 -8.32 -0.92 10.39
N GLU A 189 -7.20 -0.91 9.67
CA GLU A 189 -7.02 -0.15 8.43
C GLU A 189 -6.41 -1.05 7.37
N GLY A 190 -6.56 -0.65 6.11
CA GLY A 190 -6.23 -1.47 4.95
C GLY A 190 -7.45 -2.18 4.38
N THR A 191 -7.21 -3.14 3.50
CA THR A 191 -8.25 -3.80 2.72
C THR A 191 -8.71 -5.10 3.41
N PRO A 192 -9.98 -5.19 3.88
CA PRO A 192 -10.43 -6.29 4.74
C PRO A 192 -10.21 -7.71 4.18
N ALA A 193 -10.26 -7.86 2.85
CA ALA A 193 -10.07 -9.15 2.19
C ALA A 193 -8.65 -9.73 2.33
N TYR A 194 -7.64 -8.89 2.59
CA TYR A 194 -6.25 -9.31 2.75
C TYR A 194 -5.76 -9.14 4.19
N MET A 195 -6.56 -8.53 5.05
CA MET A 195 -6.22 -8.24 6.43
C MET A 195 -6.05 -9.53 7.24
N ALA A 196 -4.98 -9.59 8.03
CA ALA A 196 -4.70 -10.73 8.90
C ALA A 196 -5.83 -10.98 9.92
N THR A 197 -6.04 -12.24 10.27
CA THR A 197 -7.06 -12.67 11.24
C THR A 197 -6.89 -12.04 12.63
N THR A 198 -5.65 -11.77 13.03
CA THR A 198 -5.28 -11.09 14.28
C THR A 198 -5.80 -9.66 14.34
N VAL A 199 -5.77 -8.94 13.21
CA VAL A 199 -6.29 -7.57 13.09
C VAL A 199 -7.81 -7.57 13.20
N HIS A 200 -8.49 -8.54 12.57
CA HIS A 200 -9.94 -8.74 12.74
C HIS A 200 -10.32 -9.05 14.19
N LYS A 201 -9.46 -9.79 14.91
CA LYS A 201 -9.61 -10.09 16.34
C LYS A 201 -9.21 -8.93 17.27
N LYS A 202 -8.79 -7.78 16.71
CA LYS A 202 -8.31 -6.61 17.47
C LYS A 202 -7.14 -6.97 18.40
N GLU A 203 -6.25 -7.82 17.93
CA GLU A 203 -4.98 -8.09 18.60
C GLU A 203 -3.94 -6.99 18.27
N PRO A 204 -2.88 -6.84 19.08
CA PRO A 204 -1.81 -5.88 18.80
C PRO A 204 -1.06 -6.21 17.50
N LEU A 205 -0.80 -5.17 16.68
CA LEU A 205 -0.13 -5.34 15.39
C LEU A 205 1.28 -5.91 15.53
N SER A 206 1.67 -6.75 14.60
CA SER A 206 2.96 -7.45 14.55
C SER A 206 3.39 -7.75 13.13
N LYS A 207 4.67 -8.10 12.97
CA LYS A 207 5.29 -8.46 11.69
C LYS A 207 4.53 -9.58 10.97
N ARG A 208 3.92 -10.52 11.72
CA ARG A 208 3.17 -11.66 11.16
C ARG A 208 1.95 -11.21 10.35
N ASP A 209 1.40 -10.03 10.65
CA ASP A 209 0.16 -9.57 10.03
C ASP A 209 0.39 -9.19 8.56
N ASP A 210 1.53 -8.57 8.23
CA ASP A 210 1.91 -8.32 6.84
C ASP A 210 2.26 -9.60 6.08
N VAL A 211 2.86 -10.58 6.76
CA VAL A 211 3.20 -11.88 6.15
C VAL A 211 1.94 -12.67 5.81
N GLU A 212 0.95 -12.67 6.70
CA GLU A 212 -0.36 -13.26 6.45
C GLU A 212 -1.10 -12.51 5.31
N ALA A 213 -1.03 -11.17 5.28
CA ALA A 213 -1.59 -10.39 4.19
C ALA A 213 -0.92 -10.66 2.83
N LEU A 214 0.41 -10.86 2.83
CA LEU A 214 1.14 -11.30 1.63
C LEU A 214 0.67 -12.69 1.18
N LEU A 215 0.48 -13.63 2.11
CA LEU A 215 -0.06 -14.96 1.78
C LEU A 215 -1.44 -14.86 1.11
N TRP A 216 -2.36 -14.06 1.67
CA TRP A 216 -3.67 -13.83 1.07
C TRP A 216 -3.58 -13.19 -0.31
N THR A 217 -2.67 -12.23 -0.48
CA THR A 217 -2.38 -11.59 -1.76
C THR A 217 -1.88 -12.59 -2.81
N LEU A 218 -0.94 -13.46 -2.46
CA LEU A 218 -0.39 -14.48 -3.35
C LEU A 218 -1.45 -15.53 -3.72
N LEU A 219 -2.25 -15.99 -2.75
CA LEU A 219 -3.37 -16.90 -3.00
C LEU A 219 -4.41 -16.26 -3.91
N ARG A 220 -4.72 -14.98 -3.71
CA ARG A 220 -5.62 -14.22 -4.57
C ARG A 220 -5.13 -14.14 -6.02
N LEU A 221 -3.82 -13.94 -6.23
CA LEU A 221 -3.21 -13.93 -7.57
C LEU A 221 -3.23 -15.31 -8.21
N TYR A 222 -3.01 -16.37 -7.43
CA TYR A 222 -2.99 -17.75 -7.94
C TYR A 222 -4.39 -18.30 -8.25
N LEU A 223 -5.33 -18.14 -7.32
CA LEU A 223 -6.70 -18.67 -7.43
C LEU A 223 -7.61 -17.77 -8.28
N GLY A 224 -7.27 -16.49 -8.38
CA GLY A 224 -7.98 -15.47 -9.13
C GLY A 224 -9.14 -14.80 -8.39
N GLU A 225 -9.44 -15.26 -7.18
CA GLU A 225 -10.40 -14.72 -6.21
C GLU A 225 -10.18 -15.42 -4.86
N LEU A 226 -10.48 -14.73 -3.76
CA LEU A 226 -10.50 -15.35 -2.43
C LEU A 226 -11.92 -15.82 -2.09
N PRO A 227 -12.09 -16.91 -1.30
CA PRO A 227 -13.42 -17.46 -0.99
C PRO A 227 -14.38 -16.44 -0.36
N TRP A 228 -13.88 -15.56 0.51
CA TRP A 228 -14.69 -14.55 1.20
C TRP A 228 -14.97 -13.29 0.38
N GLU A 229 -14.27 -13.05 -0.74
CA GLU A 229 -14.62 -11.93 -1.64
C GLU A 229 -16.03 -12.09 -2.21
N ARG A 230 -16.50 -13.34 -2.35
CA ARG A 230 -17.87 -13.65 -2.80
C ARG A 230 -18.93 -13.48 -1.71
N LEU A 231 -18.53 -13.53 -0.44
CA LEU A 231 -19.44 -13.42 0.70
C LEU A 231 -19.83 -11.96 1.00
N GLY A 232 -19.06 -10.99 0.49
CA GLY A 232 -19.27 -9.54 0.71
C GLY A 232 -20.48 -8.93 -0.02
N GLY A 233 -21.27 -9.72 -0.75
CA GLY A 233 -22.48 -9.26 -1.46
C GLY A 233 -23.72 -9.05 -0.58
N LYS A 234 -23.67 -9.40 0.71
CA LYS A 234 -24.73 -9.06 1.68
C LYS A 234 -24.18 -8.08 2.71
N GLN A 235 -24.36 -6.79 2.48
CA GLN A 235 -24.21 -5.81 3.55
C GLN A 235 -25.30 -6.05 4.61
N GLN A 236 -24.83 -6.31 5.82
CA GLN A 236 -25.45 -6.18 7.14
C GLN A 236 -26.96 -5.86 7.18
N GLY A 237 -27.73 -6.86 7.62
CA GLY A 237 -29.17 -6.73 7.87
C GLY A 237 -29.91 -8.03 8.17
N GLU A 238 -29.22 -9.18 8.30
CA GLU A 238 -29.84 -10.42 8.77
C GLU A 238 -29.10 -10.88 10.02
N GLU A 239 -29.81 -10.84 11.15
CA GLU A 239 -29.42 -11.50 12.38
C GLU A 239 -28.94 -12.91 12.06
N MET A 240 -27.78 -13.29 12.61
CA MET A 240 -27.32 -14.67 12.60
C MET A 240 -28.45 -15.56 13.14
N PRO A 241 -29.06 -16.46 12.35
CA PRO A 241 -30.03 -17.39 12.90
C PRO A 241 -29.32 -18.23 13.97
N GLY A 242 -30.02 -18.36 15.10
CA GLY A 242 -29.48 -18.78 16.37
C GLY A 242 -28.63 -20.05 16.33
N ARG A 243 -27.78 -20.16 17.35
CA ARG A 243 -26.96 -21.33 17.68
C ARG A 243 -27.76 -22.63 17.55
N GLY A 244 -27.63 -23.30 16.41
CA GLY A 244 -27.83 -24.73 16.30
C GLY A 244 -26.60 -25.40 16.87
N ALA A 245 -26.70 -25.95 18.08
CA ALA A 245 -25.66 -26.78 18.66
C ALA A 245 -25.36 -27.96 17.70
N MET A 246 -24.18 -27.95 17.06
CA MET A 246 -23.64 -29.15 16.42
C MET A 246 -23.22 -30.12 17.53
N SER A 247 -24.08 -31.09 17.80
CA SER A 247 -23.74 -32.27 18.58
C SER A 247 -22.76 -33.11 17.76
N ILE A 248 -21.51 -33.18 18.21
CA ILE A 248 -20.52 -34.14 17.68
C ILE A 248 -20.80 -35.48 18.37
N ASP A 249 -21.40 -36.41 17.63
CA ASP A 249 -21.56 -37.79 18.08
C ASP A 249 -20.18 -38.48 18.08
N LYS A 250 -19.71 -38.87 19.27
CA LYS A 250 -18.42 -39.55 19.48
C LYS A 250 -18.53 -41.07 19.32
N ALA A 251 -19.67 -41.61 18.89
CA ALA A 251 -19.87 -43.05 18.77
C ALA A 251 -19.37 -43.67 17.45
N SER A 252 -18.92 -42.89 16.46
CA SER A 252 -18.52 -43.41 15.14
C SER A 252 -17.05 -43.81 15.00
N TRP A 253 -16.31 -43.92 16.13
CA TRP A 253 -14.90 -44.33 16.14
C TRP A 253 -14.68 -45.63 16.95
N ARG A 254 -15.45 -46.67 16.66
CA ARG A 254 -15.13 -48.06 17.01
C ARG A 254 -15.56 -49.01 15.90
#